data_AF-A0A838JED8-F1
#
_entry.id   AF-A0A838JED8-F1
#
_cell.length_a   1.000
_cell.length_b   1.000
_cell.length_c   1.000
_cell.angle_alpha   90.00
_cell.angle_beta   90.00
_cell.angle_gamma   90.00
#
_symmetry.space_group_name_H-M   'P 1'
#
loop_
_entity.id
_entity.type
_entity.pdbx_description
1 polymer ?
#
loop_
_entity_poly.entity_id
_entity_poly.type
_entity_poly.pdbx_seq_one_letter_code
_entity_poly.pdbx_strand_id
1 'polypeptide(L)'
;MPLDSNKIAHIQSVILKSFAGRQKTVVFVYQIAGVYTYAPVQAIFRPQTILNPEIPDQSGGAPRLTFDLLMITPIGTSFSGVVFVADTATASASAIAAAPKYAVVEALPVGITPGGTHIAAKMRRLR
;
A
#
# COMPACT_ATOMS: atom_id res chain seq x y z
N MET A 1 12.47 4.70 -28.99
CA MET A 1 13.35 5.59 -28.20
C MET A 1 13.45 5.03 -26.78
N PRO A 2 14.63 4.67 -26.27
CA PRO A 2 14.76 4.11 -24.93
C PRO A 2 14.49 5.15 -23.83
N LEU A 3 14.06 4.66 -22.67
CA LEU A 3 13.92 5.43 -21.42
C LEU A 3 15.33 5.67 -20.84
N ASP A 4 15.78 6.91 -20.88
CA ASP A 4 16.99 7.37 -20.21
C ASP A 4 16.68 7.83 -18.77
N SER A 5 17.73 8.01 -17.96
CA SER A 5 17.61 8.36 -16.53
C SER A 5 16.81 9.64 -16.29
N ASN A 6 16.96 10.64 -17.16
CA ASN A 6 16.25 11.91 -17.06
C ASN A 6 14.74 11.74 -17.24
N LYS A 7 14.31 10.93 -18.22
CA LYS A 7 12.88 10.63 -18.42
C LYS A 7 12.31 9.80 -17.27
N ILE A 8 13.08 8.86 -16.74
CA ILE A 8 12.67 8.06 -15.56
C ILE A 8 12.43 8.98 -14.37
N ALA A 9 13.37 9.87 -14.05
CA ALA A 9 13.24 10.82 -12.95
C ALA A 9 12.04 11.77 -13.15
N HIS A 10 11.82 12.23 -14.39
CA HIS A 10 10.66 13.06 -14.72
C HIS A 10 9.33 12.32 -14.49
N ILE A 11 9.21 11.08 -14.98
CA ILE A 11 8.01 10.25 -14.82
C ILE A 11 7.73 10.00 -13.33
N GLN A 12 8.75 9.66 -12.54
CA GLN A 12 8.62 9.47 -11.09
C GLN A 12 8.11 10.75 -10.41
N SER A 13 8.67 11.91 -10.76
CA SER A 13 8.22 13.20 -10.22
C SER A 13 6.76 13.50 -10.55
N VAL A 14 6.34 13.28 -11.81
CA VAL A 14 4.96 13.52 -12.26
C VAL A 14 3.98 12.59 -11.54
N ILE A 15 4.34 11.32 -11.35
CA ILE A 15 3.50 10.36 -10.64
C ILE A 15 3.34 10.75 -9.17
N LEU A 16 4.42 11.11 -8.48
CA LEU A 16 4.32 11.55 -7.08
C LEU A 16 3.48 12.83 -6.94
N LYS A 17 3.59 13.76 -7.89
CA LYS A 17 2.69 14.93 -7.96
C LYS A 17 1.23 14.53 -8.12
N SER A 18 0.93 13.50 -8.91
CA SER A 18 -0.44 13.01 -9.10
C SER A 18 -1.07 12.42 -7.82
N PHE A 19 -0.24 12.06 -6.84
CA PHE A 19 -0.72 11.52 -5.56
C PHE A 19 -1.14 12.62 -4.58
N ALA A 20 -0.70 13.86 -4.79
CA ALA A 20 -1.04 14.99 -3.94
C ALA A 20 -2.58 15.16 -3.84
N GLY A 21 -3.08 15.36 -2.62
CA GLY A 21 -4.52 15.45 -2.34
C GLY A 21 -5.30 14.14 -2.39
N ARG A 22 -4.65 13.01 -2.69
CA ARG A 22 -5.25 11.66 -2.72
C ARG A 22 -4.70 10.72 -1.65
N GLN A 23 -3.66 11.15 -0.95
CA GLN A 23 -3.00 10.40 0.11
C GLN A 23 -3.64 10.66 1.47
N LYS A 24 -3.48 9.69 2.36
CA LYS A 24 -3.70 9.84 3.78
C LYS A 24 -2.48 9.30 4.53
N THR A 25 -2.29 9.79 5.75
CA THR A 25 -1.30 9.23 6.66
C THR A 25 -1.83 7.92 7.23
N VAL A 26 -1.04 6.86 7.12
CA VAL A 26 -1.21 5.59 7.82
C VAL A 26 0.05 5.30 8.64
N VAL A 27 -0.02 4.41 9.61
CA VAL A 27 1.13 4.09 10.46
C VAL A 27 1.59 2.67 10.21
N PHE A 28 2.86 2.52 9.83
CA PHE A 28 3.52 1.22 9.77
C PHE A 28 4.02 0.86 11.15
N VAL A 29 3.72 -0.37 11.57
CA VAL A 29 4.20 -0.92 12.83
C VAL A 29 5.29 -1.93 12.53
N TYR A 30 6.48 -1.68 13.06
CA TYR A 30 7.61 -2.58 12.98
C TYR A 30 7.86 -3.19 14.35
N GLN A 31 8.46 -4.38 14.38
CA GLN A 31 8.96 -4.99 15.60
C GLN A 31 10.45 -5.26 15.42
N ILE A 32 11.27 -4.57 16.19
CA ILE A 32 12.73 -4.68 16.13
C ILE A 32 13.21 -4.98 17.54
N ALA A 33 13.94 -6.09 17.72
CA ALA A 33 14.46 -6.53 19.02
C ALA A 33 13.39 -6.57 20.15
N GLY A 34 12.16 -6.96 19.81
CA GLY A 34 11.05 -7.05 20.77
C GLY A 34 10.33 -5.74 21.08
N VAL A 35 10.78 -4.61 20.53
CA VAL A 35 10.14 -3.29 20.71
C VAL A 35 9.36 -2.91 19.46
N TYR A 36 8.14 -2.40 19.66
CA TYR A 36 7.35 -1.85 18.57
C TYR A 36 7.76 -0.43 18.24
N THR A 37 8.03 -0.16 16.96
CA THR A 37 8.28 1.18 16.45
C THR A 37 7.24 1.56 15.39
N TYR A 38 6.93 2.85 15.32
CA TYR A 38 5.80 3.37 14.53
C TYR A 38 6.30 4.40 13.54
N ALA A 39 6.07 4.18 12.24
CA ALA A 39 6.43 5.16 11.22
C ALA A 39 5.17 5.63 10.48
N PRO A 40 4.84 6.93 10.51
CA PRO A 40 3.79 7.48 9.67
C PRO A 40 4.25 7.47 8.21
N VAL A 41 3.38 7.03 7.31
CA VAL A 41 3.61 6.92 5.87
C VAL A 41 2.45 7.56 5.14
N GLN A 42 2.75 8.39 4.13
CA GLN A 42 1.74 8.91 3.22
C GLN A 42 1.45 7.89 2.13
N ALA A 43 0.22 7.42 2.08
CA ALA A 43 -0.20 6.41 1.12
C ALA A 43 -1.58 6.72 0.56
N ILE A 44 -1.82 6.33 -0.68
CA ILE A 44 -3.18 6.23 -1.20
C ILE A 44 -3.75 4.91 -0.65
N PHE A 45 -4.85 4.99 0.07
CA PHE A 45 -5.46 3.85 0.77
C PHE A 45 -6.86 3.63 0.21
N ARG A 46 -7.09 2.53 -0.52
CA ARG A 46 -8.36 2.30 -1.24
C ARG A 46 -8.90 0.90 -0.97
N PRO A 47 -10.10 0.76 -0.38
CA PRO A 47 -10.75 -0.54 -0.26
C PRO A 47 -11.06 -1.12 -1.65
N GLN A 48 -11.07 -2.45 -1.77
CA GLN A 48 -11.54 -3.11 -2.98
C GLN A 48 -13.07 -3.00 -3.03
N THR A 49 -13.60 -1.98 -3.71
CA THR A 49 -15.04 -1.66 -3.69
C THR A 49 -15.86 -2.32 -4.79
N ILE A 50 -15.25 -2.88 -5.83
CA ILE A 50 -15.96 -3.41 -6.99
C ILE A 50 -15.39 -4.78 -7.37
N LEU A 51 -16.18 -5.82 -7.12
CA LEU A 51 -16.13 -7.07 -7.85
C LEU A 51 -17.42 -7.12 -8.67
N ASN A 52 -17.33 -7.29 -9.99
CA ASN A 52 -18.52 -7.53 -10.79
C ASN A 52 -19.10 -8.90 -10.38
N PRO A 53 -20.29 -8.97 -9.75
CA PRO A 53 -20.87 -10.23 -9.30
C PRO A 53 -21.20 -11.18 -10.45
N GLU A 54 -21.30 -10.67 -11.68
CA GLU A 54 -21.58 -11.44 -12.89
C GLU A 54 -20.36 -12.19 -13.43
N ILE A 55 -19.16 -11.90 -12.92
CA ILE A 55 -17.93 -12.58 -13.35
C ILE A 55 -17.57 -13.63 -12.29
N PRO A 56 -17.83 -14.93 -12.55
CA PRO A 56 -17.42 -15.99 -11.65
C PRO A 56 -15.89 -16.07 -11.55
N ASP A 57 -15.39 -16.61 -10.44
CA ASP A 57 -13.96 -16.88 -10.28
C ASP A 57 -13.50 -18.05 -11.18
N GLN A 58 -12.19 -18.32 -11.21
CA GLN A 58 -11.61 -19.40 -12.04
C GLN A 58 -12.17 -20.80 -11.72
N SER A 59 -12.80 -20.98 -10.55
CA SER A 59 -13.44 -22.23 -10.13
C SER A 59 -14.95 -22.26 -10.45
N GLY A 60 -15.49 -21.23 -11.09
CA GLY A 60 -16.92 -21.08 -11.35
C GLY A 60 -17.73 -20.61 -10.14
N GLY A 61 -17.06 -20.25 -9.03
CA GLY A 61 -17.68 -19.78 -7.79
C GLY A 61 -17.94 -18.27 -7.81
N ALA A 62 -18.63 -17.78 -6.77
CA ALA A 62 -18.83 -16.35 -6.57
C ALA A 62 -17.47 -15.61 -6.50
N PRO A 63 -17.32 -14.45 -7.16
CA PRO A 63 -16.07 -13.72 -7.17
C PRO A 63 -15.61 -13.39 -5.75
N ARG A 64 -14.38 -13.81 -5.41
CA ARG A 64 -13.78 -13.60 -4.09
C ARG A 64 -12.86 -12.38 -4.11
N LEU A 65 -12.92 -11.59 -3.04
CA LEU A 65 -11.96 -10.51 -2.82
C LEU A 65 -10.57 -11.11 -2.63
N THR A 66 -9.66 -10.80 -3.55
CA THR A 66 -8.25 -11.19 -3.47
C THR A 66 -7.52 -10.41 -2.39
N PHE A 67 -7.96 -9.17 -2.12
CA PHE A 67 -7.46 -8.31 -1.06
C PHE A 67 -8.60 -7.44 -0.52
N ASP A 68 -8.50 -7.00 0.73
CA ASP A 68 -9.53 -6.11 1.30
C ASP A 68 -9.23 -4.66 0.92
N LEU A 69 -7.93 -4.33 0.80
CA LEU A 69 -7.47 -2.97 0.61
C LEU A 69 -6.22 -2.93 -0.26
N LEU A 70 -6.18 -1.97 -1.18
CA LEU A 70 -5.00 -1.63 -1.97
C LEU A 70 -4.37 -0.37 -1.40
N MET A 71 -3.09 -0.47 -1.07
CA MET A 71 -2.28 0.68 -0.69
C MET A 71 -1.28 1.00 -1.80
N ILE A 72 -1.17 2.27 -2.17
CA ILE A 72 -0.16 2.77 -3.11
C ILE A 72 0.76 3.74 -2.38
N THR A 73 2.07 3.49 -2.47
CA THR A 73 3.12 4.27 -1.82
C THR A 73 4.20 4.70 -2.83
N PRO A 74 4.96 5.77 -2.55
CA PRO A 74 6.13 6.14 -3.34
C PRO A 74 7.09 4.98 -3.57
N ILE A 75 7.74 4.95 -4.73
CA ILE A 75 8.85 4.02 -4.99
C ILE A 75 10.00 4.36 -4.03
N GLY A 76 10.35 3.42 -3.14
CA GLY A 76 11.29 3.64 -2.04
C GLY A 76 10.68 3.45 -0.64
N THR A 77 9.35 3.38 -0.52
CA THR A 77 8.73 2.95 0.75
C THR A 77 9.08 1.50 1.05
N SER A 78 9.76 1.25 2.16
CA SER A 78 10.17 -0.09 2.56
C SER A 78 9.09 -0.77 3.41
N PHE A 79 8.73 -1.99 3.01
CA PHE A 79 7.84 -2.89 3.74
C PHE A 79 8.60 -3.92 4.61
N SER A 80 9.94 -3.90 4.55
CA SER A 80 10.76 -4.84 5.29
C SER A 80 10.56 -4.67 6.79
N GLY A 81 10.22 -5.75 7.49
CA GLY A 81 10.00 -5.75 8.94
C GLY A 81 8.69 -5.11 9.39
N VAL A 82 7.80 -4.71 8.46
CA VAL A 82 6.45 -4.26 8.82
C VAL A 82 5.64 -5.46 9.30
N VAL A 83 5.14 -5.40 10.53
CA VAL A 83 4.28 -6.43 11.11
C VAL A 83 2.84 -6.23 10.65
N PHE A 84 2.34 -4.99 10.73
CA PHE A 84 1.04 -4.60 10.22
C PHE A 84 0.99 -3.09 9.97
N VAL A 85 -0.03 -2.66 9.23
CA VAL A 85 -0.33 -1.25 8.95
C VAL A 85 -1.61 -0.88 9.70
N ALA A 86 -1.55 0.19 10.48
CA ALA A 86 -2.69 0.73 11.18
C ALA A 86 -3.27 1.92 10.41
N ASP A 87 -4.59 1.92 10.23
CA ASP A 87 -5.30 3.03 9.60
C ASP A 87 -5.52 4.18 10.59
N THR A 88 -4.45 4.90 10.87
CA THR A 88 -4.43 6.09 11.73
C THR A 88 -3.35 7.06 11.28
N ALA A 89 -3.57 8.35 11.49
CA ALA A 89 -2.56 9.38 11.25
C ALA A 89 -1.58 9.54 12.43
N THR A 90 -1.91 9.00 13.60
CA THR A 90 -1.17 9.22 14.85
C THR A 90 -0.30 8.02 15.18
N ALA A 91 1.01 8.20 15.21
CA ALA A 91 2.00 7.17 15.53
C ALA A 91 2.14 6.95 17.05
N SER A 92 1.05 6.54 17.72
CA SER A 92 1.05 6.21 19.15
C SER A 92 0.41 4.84 19.42
N ALA A 93 0.84 4.17 20.48
CA ALA A 93 0.34 2.84 20.82
C ALA A 93 -1.19 2.81 21.02
N SER A 94 -1.75 3.84 21.67
CA SER A 94 -3.20 3.96 21.90
C SER A 94 -3.99 4.16 20.61
N ALA A 95 -3.51 5.02 19.71
CA ALA A 95 -4.16 5.26 18.42
C ALA A 95 -4.10 4.01 17.53
N ILE A 96 -2.98 3.30 17.55
CA ILE A 96 -2.77 2.05 16.81
C ILE A 96 -3.67 0.94 17.34
N ALA A 97 -3.84 0.85 18.66
CA ALA A 97 -4.68 -0.17 19.29
C ALA A 97 -6.15 -0.02 18.88
N ALA A 98 -6.66 1.21 18.77
CA ALA A 98 -8.04 1.51 18.39
C ALA A 98 -8.30 1.52 16.87
N ALA A 99 -7.26 1.64 16.05
CA ALA A 99 -7.39 1.72 14.60
C ALA A 99 -7.60 0.34 13.94
N PRO A 100 -8.28 0.29 12.78
CA PRO A 100 -8.27 -0.90 11.94
C PRO A 100 -6.84 -1.28 11.51
N LYS A 101 -6.51 -2.57 11.61
CA LYS A 101 -5.17 -3.10 11.32
C LYS A 101 -5.22 -3.96 10.06
N TYR A 102 -4.17 -3.87 9.26
CA TYR A 102 -4.06 -4.57 7.99
C TYR A 102 -2.71 -5.27 7.89
N ALA A 103 -2.71 -6.53 7.47
CA ALA A 103 -1.51 -7.25 7.08
C ALA A 103 -1.20 -6.97 5.61
N VAL A 104 0.08 -6.80 5.30
CA VAL A 104 0.57 -6.74 3.92
C VAL A 104 0.63 -8.16 3.38
N VAL A 105 -0.16 -8.45 2.35
CA VAL A 105 -0.19 -9.78 1.69
C VAL A 105 0.88 -9.84 0.62
N GLU A 106 0.98 -8.78 -0.18
CA GLU A 106 1.89 -8.71 -1.31
C GLU A 106 2.23 -7.23 -1.56
N ALA A 107 3.49 -6.90 -1.77
CA ALA A 107 3.94 -5.56 -2.14
C ALA A 107 4.86 -5.66 -3.34
N LEU A 108 4.47 -5.05 -4.46
CA LEU A 108 5.20 -5.12 -5.72
C LEU A 108 5.44 -3.72 -6.28
N PRO A 109 6.64 -3.46 -6.83
CA PRO A 109 6.85 -2.29 -7.66
C PRO A 109 5.98 -2.37 -8.91
N VAL A 110 5.25 -1.29 -9.21
CA VAL A 110 4.37 -1.17 -10.39
C VAL A 110 4.68 0.13 -11.10
N GLY A 111 4.57 0.15 -12.43
CA GLY A 111 4.74 1.36 -13.22
C GLY A 111 5.36 1.11 -14.58
N ILE A 112 5.57 2.20 -15.32
CA ILE A 112 6.09 2.19 -16.70
C ILE A 112 7.62 2.09 -16.75
N THR A 113 8.31 2.54 -15.69
CA THR A 113 9.78 2.48 -15.62
C THR A 113 10.26 1.10 -15.18
N PRO A 114 11.42 0.63 -15.67
CA PRO A 114 12.05 -0.58 -15.12
C PRO A 114 12.23 -0.44 -13.61
N GLY A 115 11.78 -1.45 -12.85
CA GLY A 115 11.77 -1.40 -11.38
C GLY A 115 10.58 -0.66 -10.76
N GLY A 116 9.65 -0.13 -11.56
CA GLY A 116 8.42 0.51 -11.10
C GLY A 116 8.54 2.01 -10.79
N THR A 117 7.39 2.67 -10.68
CA THR A 117 7.27 4.10 -10.33
C THR A 117 6.64 4.31 -8.96
N HIS A 118 5.94 3.31 -8.44
CA HIS A 118 5.33 3.26 -7.12
C HIS A 118 5.24 1.82 -6.65
N ILE A 119 4.90 1.61 -5.37
CA ILE A 119 4.66 0.28 -4.82
C ILE A 119 3.17 0.11 -4.59
N ALA A 120 2.61 -0.94 -5.16
CA ALA A 120 1.25 -1.39 -4.90
C ALA A 120 1.30 -2.53 -3.88
N ALA A 121 0.73 -2.29 -2.70
CA ALA A 121 0.63 -3.26 -1.62
C ALA A 121 -0.82 -3.72 -1.47
N LYS A 122 -1.07 -5.01 -1.70
CA LYS A 122 -2.33 -5.67 -1.41
C LYS A 122 -2.38 -6.01 0.07
N MET A 123 -3.49 -5.66 0.72
CA MET A 123 -3.65 -5.79 2.16
C MET A 123 -4.88 -6.60 2.53
N ARG A 124 -4.80 -7.28 3.67
CA ARG A 124 -5.91 -8.00 4.29
C ARG A 124 -6.15 -7.47 5.69
N ARG A 125 -7.40 -7.27 6.06
CA ARG A 125 -7.78 -6.78 7.38
C ARG A 125 -7.51 -7.85 8.44
N LEU A 126 -6.83 -7.46 9.50
CA LEU A 126 -6.64 -8.28 10.69
C LEU A 126 -7.90 -8.19 11.55
N ARG A 127 -8.39 -9.34 12.02
CA ARG A 127 -9.55 -9.46 12.90
C ARG A 127 -9.11 -9.53 14.35
#